data_AF-A0AA90UYL2-F1
#
_entry.id   AF-A0AA90UYL2-F1
#
_cell.length_a   1.000
_cell.length_b   1.000
_cell.length_c   1.000
_cell.angle_alpha   90.00
_cell.angle_beta   90.00
_cell.angle_gamma   90.00
#
_symmetry.space_group_name_H-M   'P 1'
#
loop_
_entity.id
_entity.type
_entity.pdbx_description
1 polymer ?
#
loop_
_entity_poly.entity_id
_entity_poly.type
_entity_poly.pdbx_seq_one_letter_code
_entity_poly.pdbx_strand_id
1 'polypeptide(L)'
;MADTDYTQRVIPRTVHWYNIRRWGLYEWLLSLAVVVFLLSLGSFLWADKSRFDFGHPINFNKFGTFGDFIGGVVGTVFAFLNVHLLIKTIGLQNKANVQSEKSYAYVQKTENVRTMDTQINSLLSLYNSVVEAISFQNKQGKEGLKAAADYILSYSTGAGSDYLRDERAIHAFEAIYANLRDKLAVYFRVIYRMLCVLKQSDIDDKVRYNYAKMLRSQFTESELFLLRYNALTYNGKNMQEQILAFNLLKHLPSSKLFDLHPFFSHLNNDFSNHLDIMLYDFRKELEKTFIYGRHLDETVSFQTNITNLSLAYKVFPDRRAIDIVFQVNRNLQPDSGNLERAIARYSDIDIRSFFKAYLLEIFSKSMFQVYTKVEELKFRNFHRDNGFVLNMSLDCREQGRTLMLSRKQLNTPRTFIGPIIIGKHFMS
;
A
#
# COMPACT_ATOMS: atom_id res chain seq x y z
N MET A 1 -21.14 11.86 -6.49
CA MET A 1 -21.20 13.24 -5.95
C MET A 1 -20.19 13.36 -4.83
N ALA A 2 -18.99 13.87 -5.15
CA ALA A 2 -18.03 14.46 -4.21
C ALA A 2 -16.90 15.10 -5.04
N ASP A 3 -16.87 16.44 -5.00
CA ASP A 3 -15.82 17.38 -5.39
C ASP A 3 -14.89 17.05 -6.56
N THR A 4 -15.36 17.44 -7.75
CA THR A 4 -14.51 17.86 -8.85
C THR A 4 -14.49 19.39 -8.91
N ASP A 5 -13.68 20.03 -8.06
CA ASP A 5 -13.32 21.44 -8.24
C ASP A 5 -11.80 21.65 -8.19
N TYR A 6 -11.11 20.93 -9.08
CA TYR A 6 -9.81 21.36 -9.57
C TYR A 6 -9.99 21.98 -10.95
N THR A 7 -10.80 23.04 -11.01
CA THR A 7 -10.63 24.00 -12.09
C THR A 7 -9.28 24.69 -11.84
N GLN A 8 -8.21 24.14 -12.43
CA GLN A 8 -7.02 24.92 -12.70
C GLN A 8 -7.47 26.11 -13.55
N ARG A 9 -7.78 27.23 -12.89
CA ARG A 9 -7.84 28.52 -13.55
C ARG A 9 -6.47 28.68 -14.17
N VAL A 10 -6.39 28.44 -15.48
CA VAL A 10 -5.33 28.98 -16.32
C VAL A 10 -5.49 30.47 -16.19
N ILE A 11 -4.88 31.06 -15.17
CA ILE A 11 -4.71 32.51 -15.09
C ILE A 11 -3.83 32.78 -16.30
N PRO A 12 -4.31 33.46 -17.36
CA PRO A 12 -3.41 33.93 -18.38
C PRO A 12 -2.44 34.84 -17.63
N ARG A 13 -1.21 34.36 -17.40
CA ARG A 13 -0.12 35.24 -16.99
C ARG A 13 0.00 36.21 -18.15
N THR A 14 -0.59 37.39 -17.98
CA THR A 14 -0.25 38.54 -18.81
C THR A 14 1.26 38.67 -18.69
N VAL A 15 1.96 38.28 -19.75
CA VAL A 15 3.42 38.34 -19.76
C VAL A 15 3.74 39.82 -19.73
N HIS A 16 4.04 40.33 -18.55
CA HIS A 16 4.35 41.73 -18.29
C HIS A 16 5.81 41.99 -18.72
N TRP A 17 6.14 41.70 -19.98
CA TRP A 17 7.48 41.90 -20.54
C TRP A 17 7.77 43.39 -20.77
N TYR A 18 6.74 44.24 -20.75
CA TYR A 18 6.87 45.69 -20.94
C TYR A 18 6.73 46.46 -19.62
N ASN A 19 7.67 46.23 -18.70
CA ASN A 19 7.75 47.00 -17.46
C ASN A 19 8.67 48.22 -17.68
N ILE A 20 8.07 49.34 -18.13
CA ILE A 20 8.71 50.60 -18.57
C ILE A 20 9.78 51.10 -17.58
N ARG A 21 9.59 50.88 -16.28
CA ARG A 21 10.49 51.38 -15.23
C ARG A 21 11.85 50.66 -15.14
N ARG A 22 11.99 49.44 -15.70
CA ARG A 22 13.26 48.67 -15.71
C ARG A 22 14.08 48.86 -16.98
N TRP A 23 13.49 49.39 -18.05
CA TRP A 23 14.18 49.65 -19.31
C TRP A 23 14.74 51.07 -19.42
N GLY A 24 14.26 52.00 -18.60
CA GLY A 24 14.76 53.38 -18.58
C GLY A 24 16.27 53.51 -18.35
N LEU A 25 16.92 52.58 -17.63
CA LEU A 25 18.38 52.56 -17.49
C LEU A 25 19.09 52.19 -18.80
N TYR A 26 18.56 51.23 -19.56
CA TYR A 26 19.14 50.82 -20.85
C TYR A 26 18.90 51.88 -21.93
N GLU A 27 17.70 52.47 -21.95
CA GLU A 27 17.38 53.58 -22.86
C GLU A 27 18.21 54.84 -22.53
N TRP A 28 18.45 55.12 -21.25
CA TRP A 28 19.33 56.21 -20.83
C TRP A 28 20.79 55.95 -21.21
N LEU A 29 21.30 54.72 -21.01
CA LEU A 29 22.66 54.35 -21.41
C LEU A 29 22.84 54.37 -22.95
N LEU A 30 21.84 53.94 -23.71
CA LEU A 30 21.82 54.06 -25.18
C LEU A 30 21.78 55.53 -25.61
N SER A 31 20.95 56.35 -24.96
CA SER A 31 20.86 57.79 -25.25
C SER A 31 22.16 58.51 -24.93
N LEU A 32 22.80 58.17 -23.81
CA LEU A 32 24.12 58.68 -23.44
C LEU A 32 25.19 58.29 -24.47
N ALA A 33 25.19 57.04 -24.94
CA ALA A 33 26.12 56.59 -25.99
C ALA A 33 25.90 57.36 -27.32
N VAL A 34 24.64 57.60 -27.70
CA VAL A 34 24.29 58.40 -28.89
C VAL A 34 24.71 59.86 -28.73
N VAL A 35 24.51 60.46 -27.55
CA VAL A 35 24.92 61.85 -27.27
C VAL A 35 26.45 61.98 -27.31
N VAL A 36 27.19 61.05 -26.71
CA VAL A 36 28.65 61.03 -26.77
C VAL A 36 29.16 60.85 -28.20
N PHE A 37 28.50 60.02 -29.00
CA PHE A 37 28.80 59.87 -30.43
C PHE A 37 28.56 61.16 -31.23
N LEU A 38 27.46 61.88 -30.95
CA LEU A 38 27.18 63.17 -31.60
C LEU A 38 28.15 64.28 -31.15
N LEU A 39 28.54 64.29 -29.87
CA LEU A 39 29.51 65.25 -29.33
C LEU A 39 30.92 65.02 -29.87
N SER A 40 31.35 63.75 -30.00
CA SER A 40 32.64 63.44 -30.62
C SER A 40 32.63 63.80 -32.11
N LEU A 41 31.53 63.55 -32.81
CA LEU A 41 31.36 63.96 -34.21
C LEU A 41 31.43 65.49 -34.34
N GLY A 42 30.77 66.22 -33.44
CA GLY A 42 30.85 67.68 -33.36
C GLY A 42 32.27 68.20 -33.06
N SER A 43 32.99 67.55 -32.14
CA SER A 43 34.38 67.89 -31.82
C SER A 43 35.34 67.59 -32.97
N PHE A 44 35.10 66.51 -33.74
CA PHE A 44 35.85 66.18 -34.95
C PHE A 44 35.63 67.23 -36.05
N LEU A 45 34.37 67.66 -36.24
CA LEU A 45 34.00 68.73 -37.18
C LEU A 45 34.56 70.10 -36.78
N TRP A 46 34.65 70.41 -35.48
CA TRP A 46 35.22 71.67 -34.97
C TRP A 46 36.76 71.67 -35.04
N ALA A 47 37.40 70.53 -34.79
CA ALA A 47 38.85 70.41 -34.80
C ALA A 47 39.50 70.66 -36.18
N ASP A 48 38.73 70.61 -37.27
CA ASP A 48 39.14 71.09 -38.58
C ASP A 48 38.53 72.48 -38.87
N LYS A 49 39.39 73.51 -38.96
CA LYS A 49 38.97 74.85 -39.45
C LYS A 49 38.66 74.87 -40.95
N SER A 50 38.70 73.72 -41.62
CA SER A 50 38.37 73.56 -43.04
C SER A 50 36.87 73.32 -43.19
N ARG A 51 36.20 74.16 -43.98
CA ARG A 51 34.84 73.86 -44.45
C ARG A 51 34.89 72.52 -45.20
N PHE A 52 33.85 71.71 -45.04
CA PHE A 52 33.68 70.42 -45.71
C PHE A 52 33.94 70.57 -47.22
N ASP A 53 35.06 70.06 -47.71
CA ASP A 53 35.44 70.14 -49.12
C ASP A 53 35.67 68.73 -49.66
N PHE A 54 34.86 68.32 -50.64
CA PHE A 54 34.90 66.97 -51.23
C PHE A 54 36.13 66.74 -52.14
N GLY A 55 36.98 67.76 -52.34
CA GLY A 55 38.18 67.70 -53.17
C GLY A 55 39.46 67.19 -52.51
N HIS A 56 39.47 66.90 -51.20
CA HIS A 56 40.66 66.46 -50.47
C HIS A 56 40.50 65.05 -49.85
N PRO A 57 41.56 64.22 -49.85
CA PRO A 57 41.52 62.89 -49.26
C PRO A 57 41.38 62.98 -47.73
N ILE A 58 40.59 62.05 -47.16
CA ILE A 58 40.36 61.96 -45.72
C ILE A 58 41.70 61.82 -44.99
N ASN A 59 41.92 62.64 -43.96
CA ASN A 59 43.10 62.52 -43.11
C ASN A 59 42.98 61.26 -42.22
N PHE A 60 43.62 60.17 -42.66
CA PHE A 60 43.57 58.86 -42.01
C PHE A 60 44.01 58.89 -40.54
N ASN A 61 44.99 59.73 -40.17
CA ASN A 61 45.45 59.81 -38.79
C ASN A 61 44.37 60.37 -37.86
N LYS A 62 43.71 61.47 -38.25
CA LYS A 62 42.63 62.08 -37.46
C LYS A 62 41.38 61.20 -37.41
N PHE A 63 41.04 60.58 -38.54
CA PHE A 63 39.91 59.65 -38.60
C PHE A 63 40.17 58.40 -37.74
N GLY A 64 41.42 57.93 -37.68
CA GLY A 64 41.87 56.90 -36.74
C GLY A 64 41.70 57.30 -35.28
N THR A 65 42.15 58.49 -34.89
CA THR A 65 42.02 58.98 -33.49
C THR A 65 40.55 59.16 -33.08
N PHE A 66 39.69 59.56 -34.02
CA PHE A 66 38.24 59.61 -33.80
C PHE A 66 37.64 58.22 -33.60
N GLY A 67 38.04 57.26 -34.44
CA GLY A 67 37.69 55.84 -34.29
C GLY A 67 38.11 55.27 -32.94
N ASP A 68 39.31 55.62 -32.46
CA ASP A 68 39.83 55.19 -31.15
C ASP A 68 39.00 55.75 -29.99
N PHE A 69 38.57 57.01 -30.05
CA PHE A 69 37.72 57.62 -29.03
C PHE A 69 36.32 56.97 -28.97
N ILE A 70 35.69 56.78 -30.14
CA ILE A 70 34.39 56.11 -30.23
C ILE A 70 34.51 54.65 -29.77
N GLY A 71 35.51 53.91 -30.27
CA GLY A 71 35.77 52.53 -29.86
C GLY A 71 36.02 52.41 -28.36
N GLY A 72 36.75 53.35 -27.76
CA GLY A 72 37.05 53.37 -26.33
C GLY A 72 35.81 53.67 -25.47
N VAL A 73 35.06 54.73 -25.77
CA VAL A 73 33.95 55.18 -24.90
C VAL A 73 32.65 54.44 -25.21
N VAL A 74 32.25 54.37 -26.47
CA VAL A 74 31.01 53.68 -26.88
C VAL A 74 31.18 52.18 -26.70
N GLY A 75 32.34 51.63 -27.09
CA GLY A 75 32.63 50.19 -26.93
C GLY A 75 32.60 49.73 -25.46
N THR A 76 33.11 50.52 -24.52
CA THR A 76 33.07 50.18 -23.08
C THR A 76 31.65 50.24 -22.50
N VAL A 77 30.82 51.20 -22.91
CA VAL A 77 29.39 51.26 -22.51
C VAL A 77 28.63 50.03 -23.01
N PHE A 78 28.83 49.64 -24.27
CA PHE A 78 28.21 48.42 -24.83
C PHE A 78 28.75 47.15 -24.16
N ALA A 79 30.04 47.08 -23.85
CA ALA A 79 30.61 45.95 -23.11
C ALA A 79 29.96 45.79 -21.73
N PHE A 80 29.77 46.89 -20.99
CA PHE A 80 29.07 46.87 -19.70
C PHE A 80 27.61 46.43 -19.84
N LEU A 81 26.88 46.97 -20.83
CA LEU A 81 25.51 46.58 -21.14
C LEU A 81 25.39 45.09 -21.45
N ASN A 82 26.32 44.55 -22.26
CA ASN A 82 26.38 43.13 -22.60
C ASN A 82 26.58 42.26 -21.36
N VAL A 83 27.52 42.59 -20.48
CA VAL A 83 27.75 41.86 -19.23
C VAL A 83 26.52 41.90 -18.33
N HIS A 84 25.87 43.06 -18.20
CA HIS A 84 24.67 43.19 -17.38
C HIS A 84 23.49 42.37 -17.93
N LEU A 85 23.25 42.44 -19.25
CA LEU A 85 22.21 41.64 -19.92
C LEU A 85 22.50 40.14 -19.79
N LEU A 86 23.77 39.74 -19.86
CA LEU A 86 24.20 38.36 -19.65
C LEU A 86 23.87 37.89 -18.24
N ILE A 87 24.22 38.66 -17.20
CA ILE A 87 23.91 38.34 -15.80
C ILE A 87 22.39 38.16 -15.61
N LYS A 88 21.59 39.06 -16.19
CA LYS A 88 20.13 38.97 -16.14
C LYS A 88 19.60 37.73 -16.86
N THR A 89 20.18 37.39 -18.01
CA THR A 89 19.84 36.19 -18.79
C THR A 89 20.16 34.92 -18.00
N ILE A 90 21.35 34.83 -17.40
CA ILE A 90 21.73 33.72 -16.52
C ILE A 90 20.77 33.62 -15.33
N GLY A 91 20.40 34.75 -14.72
CA GLY A 91 19.43 34.76 -13.62
C GLY A 91 18.05 34.24 -14.01
N LEU A 92 17.57 34.55 -15.22
CA LEU A 92 16.31 34.02 -15.74
C LEU A 92 16.41 32.54 -16.11
N GLN A 93 17.52 32.11 -16.71
CA GLN A 93 17.81 30.71 -17.01
C GLN A 93 17.89 29.87 -15.75
N ASN A 94 18.56 30.33 -14.69
CA ASN A 94 18.62 29.64 -13.40
C ASN A 94 17.22 29.44 -12.81
N LYS A 95 16.36 30.47 -12.88
CA LYS A 95 14.96 30.34 -12.43
C LYS A 95 14.16 29.35 -13.28
N ALA A 96 14.34 29.36 -14.60
CA ALA A 96 13.71 28.41 -15.51
C ALA A 96 14.20 26.98 -15.25
N ASN A 97 15.51 26.79 -15.01
CA ASN A 97 16.12 25.50 -14.70
C ASN A 97 15.56 24.92 -13.40
N VAL A 98 15.47 25.72 -12.33
CA VAL A 98 14.85 25.28 -11.06
C VAL A 98 13.38 24.87 -11.25
N GLN A 99 12.63 25.59 -12.09
CA GLN A 99 11.25 25.21 -12.41
C GLN A 99 11.17 23.94 -13.26
N SER A 100 12.12 23.76 -14.18
CA SER A 100 12.23 22.57 -15.02
C SER A 100 12.55 21.34 -14.17
N GLU A 101 13.50 21.45 -13.23
CA GLU A 101 13.85 20.40 -12.27
C GLU A 101 12.63 19.92 -11.46
N LYS A 102 11.82 20.85 -10.95
CA LYS A 102 10.57 20.50 -10.26
C LYS A 102 9.57 19.78 -11.18
N SER A 103 9.47 20.22 -12.44
CA SER A 103 8.60 19.59 -13.44
C SER A 103 9.09 18.18 -13.78
N TYR A 104 10.40 17.98 -13.91
CA TYR A 104 11.00 16.67 -14.15
C TYR A 104 10.74 15.70 -13.00
N ALA A 105 10.89 16.14 -11.75
CA ALA A 105 10.56 15.32 -10.59
C ALA A 105 9.09 14.86 -10.58
N TYR A 106 8.16 15.75 -10.94
CA TYR A 106 6.74 15.41 -11.06
C TYR A 106 6.46 14.42 -12.21
N VAL A 107 7.09 14.64 -13.37
CA VAL A 107 6.98 13.74 -14.52
C VAL A 107 7.54 12.37 -14.19
N GLN A 108 8.71 12.28 -13.55
CA GLN A 108 9.32 11.01 -13.14
C GLN A 108 8.40 10.23 -12.19
N LYS A 109 7.82 10.90 -11.18
CA LYS A 109 6.86 10.26 -10.27
C LYS A 109 5.62 9.73 -11.01
N THR A 110 5.10 10.49 -11.98
CA THR A 110 3.95 10.07 -12.78
C THR A 110 4.31 8.90 -13.70
N GLU A 111 5.51 8.91 -14.29
CA GLU A 111 6.00 7.86 -15.17
C GLU A 111 6.29 6.56 -14.43
N ASN A 112 6.80 6.63 -13.19
CA ASN A 112 6.96 5.46 -12.33
C ASN A 112 5.62 4.75 -12.08
N VAL A 113 4.56 5.52 -11.80
CA VAL A 113 3.19 4.99 -11.65
C VAL A 113 2.72 4.37 -12.97
N ARG A 114 2.86 5.08 -14.10
CA ARG A 114 2.45 4.58 -15.42
C ARG A 114 3.17 3.28 -15.82
N THR A 115 4.48 3.22 -15.57
CA THR A 115 5.32 2.05 -15.85
C THR A 115 4.88 0.86 -15.00
N MET A 116 4.67 1.07 -13.70
CA MET A 116 4.15 0.05 -12.79
C MET A 116 2.78 -0.44 -13.27
N ASP A 117 1.87 0.47 -13.61
CA ASP A 117 0.51 0.13 -14.05
C ASP A 117 0.53 -0.75 -15.30
N THR A 118 1.39 -0.40 -16.26
CA THR A 118 1.59 -1.19 -17.48
C THR A 118 2.12 -2.59 -17.17
N GLN A 119 3.12 -2.70 -16.28
CA GLN A 119 3.66 -3.99 -15.85
C GLN A 119 2.61 -4.85 -15.12
N ILE A 120 1.88 -4.26 -14.17
CA ILE A 120 0.82 -4.96 -13.42
C ILE A 120 -0.29 -5.44 -14.36
N ASN A 121 -0.75 -4.59 -15.29
CA ASN A 121 -1.80 -4.99 -16.23
C ASN A 121 -1.32 -6.12 -17.17
N SER A 122 -0.06 -6.09 -17.62
CA SER A 122 0.51 -7.19 -18.41
C SER A 122 0.55 -8.51 -17.62
N LEU A 123 0.92 -8.46 -16.34
CA LEU A 123 0.95 -9.62 -15.45
C LEU A 123 -0.46 -10.09 -15.08
N LEU A 124 -1.44 -9.18 -14.99
CA LEU A 124 -2.83 -9.53 -14.75
C LEU A 124 -3.44 -10.27 -15.94
N SER A 125 -3.13 -9.83 -17.17
CA SER A 125 -3.50 -10.57 -18.39
C SER A 125 -2.87 -11.97 -18.39
N LEU A 126 -1.58 -12.09 -18.07
CA LEU A 126 -0.92 -13.39 -17.93
C LEU A 126 -1.57 -14.25 -16.84
N TYR A 127 -1.90 -13.66 -15.69
CA TYR A 127 -2.61 -14.34 -14.61
C TYR A 127 -3.95 -14.92 -15.10
N ASN A 128 -4.75 -14.13 -15.82
CA ASN A 128 -6.03 -14.60 -16.35
C ASN A 128 -5.84 -15.77 -17.32
N SER A 129 -4.87 -15.69 -18.24
CA SER A 129 -4.56 -16.79 -19.17
C SER A 129 -4.09 -18.06 -18.46
N VAL A 130 -3.28 -17.92 -17.40
CA VAL A 130 -2.84 -19.06 -16.58
C VAL A 130 -4.00 -19.67 -15.82
N VAL A 131 -4.90 -18.84 -15.26
CA VAL A 131 -6.10 -19.30 -14.57
C VAL A 131 -6.99 -20.10 -15.52
N GLU A 132 -7.30 -19.57 -16.70
CA GLU A 132 -8.11 -20.25 -17.73
C GLU A 132 -7.54 -21.62 -18.12
N ALA A 133 -6.21 -21.75 -18.20
CA ALA A 133 -5.55 -23.01 -18.52
C ALA A 133 -5.60 -24.05 -17.38
N ILE A 134 -5.91 -23.67 -16.14
CA ILE A 134 -6.03 -24.60 -15.02
C ILE A 134 -7.31 -25.41 -15.15
N SER A 135 -7.17 -26.73 -15.08
CA SER A 135 -8.27 -27.67 -15.14
C SER A 135 -8.13 -28.73 -14.05
N PHE A 136 -9.24 -29.02 -13.37
CA PHE A 136 -9.31 -30.04 -12.33
C PHE A 136 -10.73 -30.60 -12.26
N GLN A 137 -10.87 -31.94 -12.23
CA GLN A 137 -12.16 -32.63 -12.18
C GLN A 137 -13.18 -32.11 -13.23
N ASN A 138 -12.77 -32.02 -14.50
CA ASN A 138 -13.57 -31.53 -15.63
C ASN A 138 -14.08 -30.07 -15.50
N LYS A 139 -13.60 -29.31 -14.51
CA LYS A 139 -13.83 -27.86 -14.38
C LYS A 139 -12.58 -27.10 -14.79
N GLN A 140 -12.77 -25.94 -15.40
CA GLN A 140 -11.69 -25.10 -15.92
C GLN A 140 -11.68 -23.73 -15.23
N GLY A 141 -10.58 -22.99 -15.36
CA GLY A 141 -10.49 -21.64 -14.84
C GLY A 141 -10.60 -21.58 -13.32
N LYS A 142 -11.31 -20.55 -12.85
CA LYS A 142 -11.62 -20.36 -11.43
C LYS A 142 -12.47 -21.48 -10.83
N GLU A 143 -13.30 -22.16 -11.63
CA GLU A 143 -14.08 -23.31 -11.15
C GLU A 143 -13.21 -24.55 -10.91
N GLY A 144 -12.17 -24.74 -11.73
CA GLY A 144 -11.15 -25.78 -11.51
C GLY A 144 -10.37 -25.53 -10.23
N LEU A 145 -9.97 -24.27 -9.98
CA LEU A 145 -9.33 -23.87 -8.72
C LEU A 145 -10.23 -24.06 -7.51
N LYS A 146 -11.52 -23.72 -7.63
CA LYS A 146 -12.52 -24.00 -6.59
C LYS A 146 -12.63 -25.50 -6.29
N ALA A 147 -12.72 -26.34 -7.32
CA ALA A 147 -12.78 -27.79 -7.15
C ALA A 147 -11.52 -28.36 -6.48
N ALA A 148 -10.34 -27.81 -6.80
CA ALA A 148 -9.10 -28.19 -6.14
C ALA A 148 -9.11 -27.80 -4.65
N ALA A 149 -9.59 -26.60 -4.31
CA ALA A 149 -9.74 -26.15 -2.92
C ALA A 149 -10.74 -27.02 -2.14
N ASP A 150 -11.91 -27.29 -2.72
CA ASP A 150 -12.94 -28.12 -2.10
C ASP A 150 -12.46 -29.57 -1.91
N TYR A 151 -11.65 -30.10 -2.84
CA TYR A 151 -10.99 -31.40 -2.68
C TYR A 151 -10.02 -31.40 -1.50
N ILE A 152 -9.17 -30.37 -1.34
CA ILE A 152 -8.29 -30.25 -0.18
C ILE A 152 -9.13 -30.21 1.12
N LEU A 153 -10.20 -29.41 1.15
CA LEU A 153 -11.08 -29.29 2.31
C LEU A 153 -11.77 -30.60 2.68
N SER A 154 -12.03 -31.50 1.71
CA SER A 154 -12.62 -32.82 1.99
C SER A 154 -11.76 -33.71 2.90
N TYR A 155 -10.45 -33.44 3.01
CA TYR A 155 -9.53 -34.12 3.93
C TYR A 155 -9.50 -33.52 5.33
N SER A 156 -10.18 -32.40 5.56
CA SER A 156 -10.34 -31.86 6.91
C SER A 156 -11.22 -32.82 7.73
N THR A 157 -10.66 -33.33 8.82
CA THR A 157 -11.32 -34.30 9.71
C THR A 157 -11.51 -33.68 11.08
N GLY A 158 -12.43 -34.25 11.87
CA GLY A 158 -12.98 -33.67 13.10
C GLY A 158 -11.97 -33.06 14.09
N ALA A 159 -12.42 -32.03 14.79
CA ALA A 159 -11.64 -31.18 15.69
C ALA A 159 -11.34 -31.84 17.06
N GLY A 160 -10.47 -32.84 17.08
CA GLY A 160 -9.80 -33.28 18.32
C GLY A 160 -8.55 -32.45 18.66
N SER A 161 -8.11 -32.48 19.92
CA SER A 161 -7.04 -31.63 20.46
C SER A 161 -5.63 -31.87 19.87
N ASP A 162 -5.38 -33.03 19.26
CA ASP A 162 -4.10 -33.38 18.63
C ASP A 162 -3.99 -32.92 17.16
N TYR A 163 -5.06 -32.35 16.59
CA TYR A 163 -5.18 -32.13 15.14
C TYR A 163 -4.93 -30.70 14.66
N LEU A 164 -4.43 -29.81 15.52
CA LEU A 164 -4.20 -28.39 15.19
C LEU A 164 -2.90 -28.11 14.43
N ARG A 165 -2.27 -29.12 13.83
CA ARG A 165 -1.04 -28.97 13.04
C ARG A 165 -1.36 -28.72 11.57
N ASP A 166 -0.78 -27.64 11.04
CA ASP A 166 -0.86 -27.27 9.61
C ASP A 166 -0.36 -28.40 8.69
N GLU A 167 0.38 -29.38 9.21
CA GLU A 167 0.90 -30.56 8.52
C GLU A 167 -0.15 -31.29 7.66
N ARG A 168 -1.36 -31.54 8.18
CA ARG A 168 -2.41 -32.23 7.39
C ARG A 168 -2.87 -31.41 6.20
N ALA A 169 -3.08 -30.12 6.42
CA ALA A 169 -3.52 -29.21 5.38
C ALA A 169 -2.42 -29.02 4.32
N ILE A 170 -1.16 -28.95 4.74
CA ILE A 170 0.01 -28.91 3.87
C ILE A 170 0.07 -30.20 3.04
N HIS A 171 -0.06 -31.37 3.66
CA HIS A 171 0.03 -32.65 2.96
C HIS A 171 -1.11 -32.86 1.95
N ALA A 172 -2.33 -32.41 2.29
CA ALA A 172 -3.47 -32.41 1.38
C ALA A 172 -3.27 -31.43 0.21
N PHE A 173 -2.71 -30.24 0.48
CA PHE A 173 -2.34 -29.27 -0.56
C PHE A 173 -1.25 -29.81 -1.48
N GLU A 174 -0.19 -30.43 -0.94
CA GLU A 174 0.94 -30.96 -1.71
C GLU A 174 0.51 -32.09 -2.65
N ALA A 175 -0.45 -32.93 -2.25
CA ALA A 175 -1.04 -33.95 -3.11
C ALA A 175 -1.70 -33.33 -4.37
N ILE A 176 -2.46 -32.25 -4.20
CA ILE A 176 -3.05 -31.51 -5.32
C ILE A 176 -1.98 -30.78 -6.14
N TYR A 177 -1.01 -30.16 -5.45
CA TYR A 177 0.07 -29.44 -6.10
C TYR A 177 0.91 -30.38 -6.98
N ALA A 178 1.13 -31.63 -6.59
CA ALA A 178 1.83 -32.62 -7.41
C ALA A 178 1.07 -32.92 -8.72
N ASN A 179 -0.26 -33.01 -8.67
CA ASN A 179 -1.11 -33.25 -9.85
C ASN A 179 -1.13 -32.04 -10.80
N LEU A 180 -1.16 -30.82 -10.26
CA LEU A 180 -1.25 -29.58 -11.03
C LEU A 180 0.06 -28.78 -11.07
N ARG A 181 1.21 -29.44 -10.88
CA ARG A 181 2.49 -28.81 -10.53
C ARG A 181 2.89 -27.68 -11.46
N ASP A 182 2.90 -27.94 -12.76
CA ASP A 182 3.38 -26.96 -13.74
C ASP A 182 2.48 -25.73 -13.79
N LYS A 183 1.16 -25.94 -13.75
CA LYS A 183 0.18 -24.85 -13.82
C LYS A 183 0.14 -24.04 -12.52
N LEU A 184 0.09 -24.69 -11.36
CA LEU A 184 0.07 -24.01 -10.06
C LEU A 184 1.39 -23.31 -9.75
N ALA A 185 2.53 -23.87 -10.15
CA ALA A 185 3.82 -23.20 -10.01
C ALA A 185 3.86 -21.86 -10.77
N VAL A 186 3.42 -21.86 -12.03
CA VAL A 186 3.34 -20.63 -12.83
C VAL A 186 2.34 -19.66 -12.22
N TYR A 187 1.16 -20.14 -11.84
CA TYR A 187 0.11 -19.34 -11.20
C TYR A 187 0.61 -18.57 -9.97
N PHE A 188 1.22 -19.25 -8.99
CA PHE A 188 1.73 -18.59 -7.79
C PHE A 188 2.90 -17.65 -8.09
N ARG A 189 3.76 -17.98 -9.07
CA ARG A 189 4.87 -17.09 -9.49
C ARG A 189 4.36 -15.80 -10.11
N VAL A 190 3.32 -15.84 -10.93
CA VAL A 190 2.73 -14.63 -11.53
C VAL A 190 2.14 -13.73 -10.45
N ILE A 191 1.40 -14.30 -9.49
CA ILE A 191 0.90 -13.55 -8.32
C ILE A 191 2.05 -12.94 -7.53
N TYR A 192 3.07 -13.73 -7.20
CA TYR A 192 4.25 -13.25 -6.48
C TYR A 192 4.92 -12.09 -7.21
N ARG A 193 5.05 -12.19 -8.54
CA ARG A 193 5.68 -11.16 -9.37
C ARG A 193 4.87 -9.87 -9.39
N MET A 194 3.55 -9.94 -9.51
CA MET A 194 2.67 -8.75 -9.41
C MET A 194 2.89 -8.01 -8.09
N LEU A 195 2.95 -8.75 -6.99
CA LEU A 195 3.14 -8.19 -5.65
C LEU A 195 4.55 -7.60 -5.48
N CYS A 196 5.58 -8.26 -6.04
CA CYS A 196 6.94 -7.73 -6.03
C CYS A 196 7.07 -6.42 -6.80
N VAL A 197 6.49 -6.34 -8.01
CA VAL A 197 6.44 -5.08 -8.79
C VAL A 197 5.81 -3.99 -7.94
N LEU A 198 4.62 -4.23 -7.40
CA LEU A 198 3.91 -3.26 -6.56
C LEU A 198 4.73 -2.83 -5.31
N LYS A 199 5.44 -3.78 -4.69
CA LYS A 199 6.26 -3.51 -3.49
C LYS A 199 7.51 -2.68 -3.81
N GLN A 200 8.15 -2.95 -4.94
CA GLN A 200 9.43 -2.36 -5.33
C GLN A 200 9.28 -1.02 -6.08
N SER A 201 8.09 -0.72 -6.61
CA SER A 201 7.83 0.54 -7.31
C SER A 201 7.99 1.76 -6.38
N ASP A 202 8.75 2.73 -6.88
CA ASP A 202 8.94 4.05 -6.27
C ASP A 202 7.70 4.93 -6.53
N ILE A 203 6.66 4.66 -5.75
CA ILE A 203 5.35 5.32 -5.80
C ILE A 203 4.88 5.69 -4.41
N ASP A 204 3.89 6.57 -4.35
CA ASP A 204 3.25 6.99 -3.10
C ASP A 204 2.55 5.81 -2.38
N ASP A 205 2.66 5.76 -1.05
CA ASP A 205 2.06 4.69 -0.24
C ASP A 205 0.54 4.59 -0.40
N LYS A 206 -0.15 5.71 -0.59
CA LYS A 206 -1.61 5.72 -0.82
C LYS A 206 -1.96 5.09 -2.16
N VAL A 207 -1.17 5.39 -3.20
CA VAL A 207 -1.33 4.79 -4.53
C VAL A 207 -1.05 3.28 -4.44
N ARG A 208 0.05 2.88 -3.80
CA ARG A 208 0.41 1.46 -3.61
C ARG A 208 -0.69 0.70 -2.87
N TYR A 209 -1.23 1.28 -1.81
CA TYR A 209 -2.33 0.70 -1.04
C TYR A 209 -3.60 0.52 -1.88
N ASN A 210 -3.94 1.49 -2.73
CA ASN A 210 -5.09 1.37 -3.63
C ASN A 210 -4.89 0.26 -4.68
N TYR A 211 -3.70 0.17 -5.28
CA TYR A 211 -3.36 -0.93 -6.19
C TYR A 211 -3.41 -2.30 -5.51
N ALA A 212 -2.90 -2.41 -4.28
CA ALA A 212 -3.01 -3.64 -3.51
C ALA A 212 -4.47 -4.06 -3.27
N LYS A 213 -5.38 -3.10 -3.04
CA LYS A 213 -6.82 -3.39 -2.94
C LYS A 213 -7.40 -3.87 -4.27
N MET A 214 -7.00 -3.26 -5.40
CA MET A 214 -7.46 -3.65 -6.74
C MET A 214 -6.99 -5.05 -7.13
N LEU A 215 -5.73 -5.40 -6.85
CA LEU A 215 -5.22 -6.76 -7.06
C LEU A 215 -5.95 -7.76 -6.17
N ARG A 216 -6.13 -7.43 -4.88
CA ARG A 216 -6.81 -8.31 -3.92
C ARG A 216 -8.26 -8.60 -4.30
N SER A 217 -8.95 -7.69 -5.00
CA SER A 217 -10.32 -7.94 -5.47
C SER A 217 -10.40 -8.85 -6.70
N GLN A 218 -9.28 -9.20 -7.34
CA GLN A 218 -9.27 -10.13 -8.48
C GLN A 218 -9.34 -11.61 -8.04
N PHE A 219 -8.89 -11.91 -6.82
CA PHE A 219 -8.82 -13.27 -6.28
C PHE A 219 -10.15 -13.72 -5.69
N THR A 220 -10.54 -14.94 -6.01
CA THR A 220 -11.66 -15.63 -5.35
C THR A 220 -11.26 -16.18 -3.98
N GLU A 221 -12.23 -16.51 -3.13
CA GLU A 221 -11.97 -17.13 -1.82
C GLU A 221 -11.17 -18.42 -1.92
N SER A 222 -11.44 -19.25 -2.93
CA SER A 222 -10.70 -20.49 -3.20
C SER A 222 -9.25 -20.21 -3.61
N GLU A 223 -8.99 -19.13 -4.32
CA GLU A 223 -7.64 -18.70 -4.65
C GLU A 223 -6.89 -18.19 -3.42
N LEU A 224 -7.55 -17.40 -2.56
CA LEU A 224 -6.96 -16.97 -1.29
C LEU A 224 -6.62 -18.17 -0.40
N PHE A 225 -7.49 -19.20 -0.38
CA PHE A 225 -7.22 -20.47 0.28
C PHE A 225 -5.96 -21.13 -0.29
N LEU A 226 -5.91 -21.37 -1.60
CA LEU A 226 -4.76 -22.00 -2.25
C LEU A 226 -3.46 -21.22 -2.02
N LEU A 227 -3.53 -19.88 -2.07
CA LEU A 227 -2.40 -18.99 -1.80
C LEU A 227 -1.89 -19.13 -0.36
N ARG A 228 -2.80 -19.21 0.61
CA ARG A 228 -2.45 -19.43 2.01
C ARG A 228 -1.72 -20.75 2.22
N TYR A 229 -2.27 -21.85 1.72
CA TYR A 229 -1.68 -23.18 1.94
C TYR A 229 -0.39 -23.37 1.13
N ASN A 230 -0.29 -22.77 -0.06
CA ASN A 230 0.98 -22.65 -0.76
C ASN A 230 2.03 -21.96 0.13
N ALA A 231 1.68 -20.84 0.76
CA ALA A 231 2.60 -20.08 1.61
C ALA A 231 3.04 -20.84 2.88
N LEU A 232 2.32 -21.88 3.30
CA LEU A 232 2.72 -22.78 4.39
C LEU A 232 3.71 -23.87 3.96
N THR A 233 3.83 -24.15 2.66
CA THR A 233 4.83 -25.10 2.13
C THR A 233 6.23 -24.52 2.14
N TYR A 234 7.25 -25.39 2.11
CA TYR A 234 8.66 -24.98 1.99
C TYR A 234 8.90 -24.06 0.78
N ASN A 235 8.36 -24.44 -0.38
CA ASN A 235 8.55 -23.70 -1.64
C ASN A 235 7.79 -22.38 -1.70
N GLY A 236 6.66 -22.26 -1.00
CA GLY A 236 5.83 -21.06 -1.00
C GLY A 236 6.15 -20.07 0.13
N LYS A 237 7.10 -20.37 1.03
CA LYS A 237 7.41 -19.55 2.20
C LYS A 237 7.66 -18.07 1.90
N ASN A 238 8.30 -17.76 0.78
CA ASN A 238 8.56 -16.37 0.36
C ASN A 238 7.28 -15.56 0.09
N MET A 239 6.16 -16.23 -0.21
CA MET A 239 4.86 -15.58 -0.40
C MET A 239 4.30 -14.99 0.89
N GLN A 240 4.67 -15.52 2.07
CA GLN A 240 4.18 -15.05 3.37
C GLN A 240 4.43 -13.56 3.55
N GLU A 241 5.63 -13.09 3.20
CA GLU A 241 5.98 -11.67 3.32
C GLU A 241 5.05 -10.80 2.46
N GLN A 242 4.75 -11.23 1.23
CA GLN A 242 3.88 -10.49 0.31
C GLN A 242 2.41 -10.50 0.79
N ILE A 243 1.93 -11.65 1.27
CA ILE A 243 0.60 -11.78 1.85
C ILE A 243 0.42 -10.81 3.03
N LEU A 244 1.38 -10.78 3.94
CA LEU A 244 1.38 -9.87 5.09
C LEU A 244 1.55 -8.42 4.65
N ALA A 245 2.39 -8.18 3.64
CA ALA A 245 2.68 -6.83 3.14
C ALA A 245 1.40 -6.13 2.67
N PHE A 246 0.58 -6.85 1.92
CA PHE A 246 -0.62 -6.31 1.26
C PHE A 246 -1.94 -6.76 1.88
N ASN A 247 -1.89 -7.50 3.00
CA ASN A 247 -3.06 -8.07 3.67
C ASN A 247 -3.97 -8.85 2.70
N LEU A 248 -3.38 -9.74 1.90
CA LEU A 248 -4.08 -10.43 0.80
C LEU A 248 -5.23 -11.30 1.27
N LEU A 249 -5.06 -12.01 2.38
CA LEU A 249 -6.05 -12.94 2.93
C LEU A 249 -7.20 -12.27 3.70
N LYS A 250 -7.36 -10.94 3.60
CA LYS A 250 -8.39 -10.19 4.35
C LYS A 250 -9.81 -10.72 4.18
N HIS A 251 -10.12 -11.27 2.99
CA HIS A 251 -11.45 -11.76 2.64
C HIS A 251 -11.50 -13.30 2.54
N LEU A 252 -10.55 -14.00 3.15
CA LEU A 252 -10.65 -15.45 3.28
C LEU A 252 -11.64 -15.78 4.41
N PRO A 253 -12.81 -16.37 4.11
CA PRO A 253 -13.78 -16.74 5.15
C PRO A 253 -13.25 -17.86 6.03
N SER A 254 -13.80 -17.95 7.24
CA SER A 254 -13.41 -18.98 8.22
C SER A 254 -13.89 -20.37 7.80
N SER A 255 -15.03 -20.46 7.11
CA SER A 255 -15.55 -21.70 6.53
C SER A 255 -14.61 -22.38 5.54
N LYS A 256 -13.72 -21.62 4.90
CA LYS A 256 -12.73 -22.14 3.96
C LYS A 256 -11.40 -22.47 4.63
N LEU A 257 -11.21 -22.23 5.93
CA LEU A 257 -9.96 -22.60 6.61
C LEU A 257 -9.99 -24.07 6.98
N PHE A 258 -8.94 -24.82 6.66
CA PHE A 258 -8.85 -26.27 6.84
C PHE A 258 -9.17 -26.72 8.27
N ASP A 259 -8.68 -26.01 9.29
CA ASP A 259 -8.90 -26.38 10.70
C ASP A 259 -10.29 -26.00 11.21
N LEU A 260 -10.94 -25.03 10.58
CA LEU A 260 -12.28 -24.59 10.94
C LEU A 260 -13.35 -25.30 10.11
N HIS A 261 -13.02 -25.78 8.91
CA HIS A 261 -13.96 -26.42 7.99
C HIS A 261 -14.77 -27.56 8.59
N PRO A 262 -14.24 -28.43 9.48
CA PRO A 262 -15.04 -29.46 10.14
C PRO A 262 -16.24 -28.93 10.93
N PHE A 263 -16.18 -27.68 11.41
CA PHE A 263 -17.31 -27.04 12.10
C PHE A 263 -18.36 -26.48 11.12
N PHE A 264 -17.98 -26.25 9.86
CA PHE A 264 -18.84 -25.71 8.80
C PHE A 264 -19.38 -26.78 7.85
N SER A 265 -18.73 -27.94 7.73
CA SER A 265 -19.03 -28.98 6.73
C SER A 265 -20.46 -29.52 6.79
N HIS A 266 -21.08 -29.47 7.96
CA HIS A 266 -22.46 -29.93 8.19
C HIS A 266 -23.50 -28.81 8.10
N LEU A 267 -23.06 -27.57 7.91
CA LEU A 267 -23.93 -26.40 7.85
C LEU A 267 -24.43 -26.17 6.42
N ASN A 268 -25.64 -25.63 6.30
CA ASN A 268 -26.10 -25.11 5.02
C ASN A 268 -25.39 -23.79 4.67
N ASN A 269 -25.45 -23.39 3.39
CA ASN A 269 -24.76 -22.20 2.91
C ASN A 269 -25.18 -20.93 3.65
N ASP A 270 -26.47 -20.78 3.94
CA ASP A 270 -27.00 -19.62 4.64
C ASP A 270 -26.37 -19.50 6.03
N PHE A 271 -26.37 -20.58 6.81
CA PHE A 271 -25.79 -20.56 8.15
C PHE A 271 -24.27 -20.39 8.13
N SER A 272 -23.56 -21.07 7.22
CA SER A 272 -22.12 -20.87 7.03
C SER A 272 -21.80 -19.39 6.80
N ASN A 273 -22.57 -18.71 5.95
CA ASN A 273 -22.40 -17.29 5.67
C ASN A 273 -22.69 -16.41 6.90
N HIS A 274 -23.76 -16.68 7.65
CA HIS A 274 -24.05 -15.95 8.89
C HIS A 274 -22.91 -16.07 9.90
N LEU A 275 -22.35 -17.27 10.05
CA LEU A 275 -21.24 -17.53 10.96
C LEU A 275 -19.94 -16.87 10.49
N ASP A 276 -19.64 -16.88 9.19
CA ASP A 276 -18.49 -16.17 8.62
C ASP A 276 -18.58 -14.65 8.85
N ILE A 277 -19.76 -14.06 8.64
CA ILE A 277 -20.01 -12.62 8.90
C ILE A 277 -19.79 -12.32 10.39
N MET A 278 -20.37 -13.15 11.27
CA MET A 278 -20.23 -13.01 12.73
C MET A 278 -18.76 -13.00 13.15
N LEU A 279 -17.99 -13.98 12.70
CA LEU A 279 -16.56 -14.08 12.99
C LEU A 279 -15.77 -12.92 12.39
N TYR A 280 -16.12 -12.43 11.20
CA TYR A 280 -15.44 -11.29 10.60
C TYR A 280 -15.67 -9.99 11.39
N ASP A 281 -16.90 -9.74 11.83
CA ASP A 281 -17.22 -8.55 12.63
C ASP A 281 -16.66 -8.66 14.05
N PHE A 282 -16.69 -9.86 14.64
CA PHE A 282 -16.04 -10.13 15.92
C PHE A 282 -14.53 -9.84 15.86
N ARG A 283 -13.85 -10.28 14.79
CA ARG A 283 -12.43 -9.94 14.55
C ARG A 283 -12.19 -8.43 14.52
N LYS A 284 -13.04 -7.67 13.83
CA LYS A 284 -12.89 -6.20 13.75
C LYS A 284 -13.04 -5.53 15.11
N GLU A 285 -13.98 -5.98 15.93
CA GLU A 285 -14.14 -5.46 17.29
C GLU A 285 -12.89 -5.73 18.13
N LEU A 286 -12.32 -6.94 18.03
CA LEU A 286 -11.03 -7.24 18.64
C LEU A 286 -9.92 -6.33 18.09
N GLU A 287 -9.82 -6.13 16.77
CA GLU A 287 -8.84 -5.21 16.17
C GLU A 287 -8.93 -3.80 16.75
N LYS A 288 -10.15 -3.26 16.93
CA LYS A 288 -10.35 -1.93 17.51
C LYS A 288 -9.83 -1.86 18.94
N THR A 289 -10.15 -2.85 19.77
CA THR A 289 -9.69 -2.94 21.17
C THR A 289 -8.17 -3.08 21.24
N PHE A 290 -7.59 -3.96 20.43
CA PHE A 290 -6.16 -4.22 20.39
C PHE A 290 -5.32 -3.10 19.76
N ILE A 291 -5.86 -2.30 18.84
CA ILE A 291 -5.15 -1.17 18.19
C ILE A 291 -5.31 0.10 19.02
N TYR A 292 -6.54 0.47 19.37
CA TYR A 292 -6.84 1.76 20.01
C TYR A 292 -6.88 1.71 21.54
N GLY A 293 -6.83 0.52 22.15
CA GLY A 293 -6.92 0.36 23.60
C GLY A 293 -8.29 0.71 24.19
N ARG A 294 -9.34 0.75 23.37
CA ARG A 294 -10.72 0.98 23.84
C ARG A 294 -11.17 -0.25 24.63
N HIS A 295 -11.87 -0.03 25.75
CA HIS A 295 -12.46 -1.12 26.56
C HIS A 295 -11.45 -2.17 27.07
N LEU A 296 -10.19 -1.77 27.30
CA LEU A 296 -9.24 -2.64 28.01
C LEU A 296 -9.71 -2.86 29.45
N ASP A 297 -9.58 -4.10 29.93
CA ASP A 297 -10.03 -4.58 31.24
C ASP A 297 -11.56 -4.58 31.46
N GLU A 298 -12.33 -4.14 30.47
CA GLU A 298 -13.79 -4.15 30.47
C GLU A 298 -14.32 -5.43 29.79
N THR A 299 -15.46 -5.93 30.26
CA THR A 299 -16.18 -7.01 29.56
C THR A 299 -17.11 -6.37 28.53
N VAL A 300 -16.83 -6.58 27.25
CA VAL A 300 -17.60 -6.04 26.13
C VAL A 300 -18.53 -7.12 25.60
N SER A 301 -19.83 -6.85 25.62
CA SER A 301 -20.82 -7.69 24.95
C SER A 301 -20.74 -7.48 23.43
N PHE A 302 -20.67 -8.57 22.68
CA PHE A 302 -20.69 -8.57 21.22
C PHE A 302 -22.09 -8.95 20.74
N GLN A 303 -22.75 -8.04 20.03
CA GLN A 303 -24.04 -8.32 19.41
C GLN A 303 -23.85 -9.29 18.26
N THR A 304 -24.26 -10.54 18.48
CA THR A 304 -24.26 -11.57 17.44
C THR A 304 -25.44 -11.36 16.50
N ASN A 305 -25.27 -11.73 15.24
CA ASN A 305 -26.38 -11.91 14.30
C ASN A 305 -27.12 -13.24 14.53
N ILE A 306 -26.89 -13.89 15.69
CA ILE A 306 -27.43 -15.20 16.03
C ILE A 306 -28.08 -15.14 17.40
N THR A 307 -29.40 -15.04 17.41
CA THR A 307 -30.28 -14.81 18.56
C THR A 307 -30.01 -15.69 19.79
N ASN A 308 -29.65 -16.97 19.61
CA ASN A 308 -29.40 -17.90 20.71
C ASN A 308 -27.94 -18.00 21.17
N LEU A 309 -27.03 -17.23 20.58
CA LEU A 309 -25.63 -17.18 20.98
C LEU A 309 -25.31 -15.80 21.55
N SER A 310 -25.05 -15.73 22.85
CA SER A 310 -24.47 -14.55 23.49
C SER A 310 -22.95 -14.70 23.52
N LEU A 311 -22.24 -13.69 23.03
CA LEU A 311 -20.78 -13.62 23.02
C LEU A 311 -20.35 -12.33 23.70
N ALA A 312 -19.36 -12.43 24.59
CA ALA A 312 -18.69 -11.28 25.17
C ALA A 312 -17.18 -11.57 25.22
N TYR A 313 -16.38 -10.52 25.31
CA TYR A 313 -14.95 -10.66 25.44
C TYR A 313 -14.36 -9.64 26.42
N LYS A 314 -13.23 -9.98 27.02
CA LYS A 314 -12.43 -9.07 27.85
C LYS A 314 -10.97 -9.19 27.44
N VAL A 315 -10.36 -8.06 27.08
CA VAL A 315 -8.91 -7.99 26.79
C VAL A 315 -8.22 -7.42 28.02
N PHE A 316 -7.19 -8.12 28.51
CA PHE A 316 -6.45 -7.67 29.70
C PHE A 316 -5.60 -6.42 29.40
N PRO A 317 -5.29 -5.58 30.40
CA PRO A 317 -4.56 -4.32 30.22
C PRO A 317 -3.24 -4.46 29.46
N ASP A 318 -2.52 -5.55 29.69
CA ASP A 318 -1.24 -5.86 29.06
C ASP A 318 -1.38 -6.41 27.62
N ARG A 319 -2.62 -6.64 27.15
CA ARG A 319 -2.95 -7.26 25.85
C ARG A 319 -2.29 -8.62 25.66
N ARG A 320 -1.95 -9.31 26.74
CA ARG A 320 -1.35 -10.65 26.70
C ARG A 320 -2.35 -11.76 26.91
N ALA A 321 -3.55 -11.43 27.37
CA ALA A 321 -4.63 -12.37 27.54
C ALA A 321 -5.95 -11.81 27.03
N ILE A 322 -6.83 -12.72 26.66
CA ILE A 322 -8.20 -12.46 26.28
C ILE A 322 -9.10 -13.56 26.88
N ASP A 323 -10.21 -13.14 27.46
CA ASP A 323 -11.31 -14.02 27.82
C ASP A 323 -12.41 -13.90 26.77
N ILE A 324 -12.85 -15.04 26.24
CA ILE A 324 -14.07 -15.15 25.45
C ILE A 324 -15.13 -15.82 26.32
N VAL A 325 -16.19 -15.08 26.60
CA VAL A 325 -17.35 -15.55 27.35
C VAL A 325 -18.45 -15.86 26.35
N PHE A 326 -18.92 -17.10 26.33
CA PHE A 326 -20.04 -17.48 25.48
C PHE A 326 -21.12 -18.19 26.29
N GLN A 327 -22.36 -17.90 25.92
CA GLN A 327 -23.56 -18.49 26.50
C GLN A 327 -24.49 -18.86 25.35
N VAL A 328 -24.96 -20.10 25.37
CA VAL A 328 -25.90 -20.62 24.37
C VAL A 328 -27.25 -20.82 25.03
N ASN A 329 -28.26 -20.10 24.54
CA ASN A 329 -29.62 -20.35 24.96
C ASN A 329 -30.16 -21.60 24.23
N ARG A 330 -30.31 -22.70 24.97
CA ARG A 330 -30.87 -23.95 24.46
C ARG A 330 -32.39 -24.03 24.58
N ASN A 331 -33.04 -23.03 25.17
CA ASN A 331 -34.50 -22.95 25.27
C ASN A 331 -35.06 -22.47 23.93
N LEU A 332 -35.32 -23.42 23.03
CA LEU A 332 -35.89 -23.15 21.71
C LEU A 332 -37.40 -22.94 21.81
N GLN A 333 -37.88 -21.84 21.23
CA GLN A 333 -39.32 -21.59 21.07
C GLN A 333 -39.84 -22.36 19.83
N PRO A 334 -41.16 -22.61 19.73
CA PRO A 334 -41.74 -23.30 18.57
C PRO A 334 -41.47 -22.60 17.23
N ASP A 335 -41.38 -21.27 17.25
CA ASP A 335 -41.09 -20.36 16.13
C ASP A 335 -39.59 -20.10 15.94
N SER A 336 -38.71 -20.67 16.78
CA SER A 336 -37.26 -20.55 16.65
C SER A 336 -36.79 -20.92 15.25
N GLY A 337 -36.03 -20.01 14.63
CA GLY A 337 -35.53 -20.17 13.27
C GLY A 337 -34.57 -21.35 13.11
N ASN A 338 -34.31 -21.76 11.86
CA ASN A 338 -33.40 -22.87 11.56
C ASN A 338 -31.98 -22.65 12.12
N LEU A 339 -31.54 -21.40 12.17
CA LEU A 339 -30.24 -20.98 12.71
C LEU A 339 -30.12 -21.25 14.22
N GLU A 340 -31.14 -20.88 14.98
CA GLU A 340 -31.22 -21.09 16.43
C GLU A 340 -31.16 -22.58 16.78
N ARG A 341 -31.89 -23.39 16.02
CA ARG A 341 -31.91 -24.85 16.18
C ARG A 341 -30.56 -25.48 15.84
N ALA A 342 -29.83 -24.92 14.86
CA ALA A 342 -28.51 -25.42 14.47
C ALA A 342 -27.47 -25.19 15.57
N ILE A 343 -27.41 -23.99 16.16
CA ILE A 343 -26.46 -23.69 17.26
C ILE A 343 -26.77 -24.51 18.51
N ALA A 344 -28.05 -24.66 18.85
CA ALA A 344 -28.45 -25.44 20.03
C ALA A 344 -28.02 -26.91 19.97
N ARG A 345 -27.77 -27.46 18.76
CA ARG A 345 -27.28 -28.84 18.55
C ARG A 345 -25.80 -29.03 18.87
N TYR A 346 -25.00 -27.97 18.84
CA TYR A 346 -23.58 -28.08 19.17
C TYR A 346 -23.39 -28.24 20.67
N SER A 347 -22.52 -29.18 21.05
CA SER A 347 -22.14 -29.33 22.45
C SER A 347 -21.27 -28.15 22.89
N ASP A 348 -21.22 -27.89 24.20
CA ASP A 348 -20.34 -26.85 24.74
C ASP A 348 -18.85 -27.16 24.47
N ILE A 349 -18.51 -28.44 24.30
CA ILE A 349 -17.17 -28.90 23.92
C ILE A 349 -16.86 -28.48 22.49
N ASP A 350 -17.80 -28.63 21.56
CA ASP A 350 -17.61 -28.29 20.15
C ASP A 350 -17.46 -26.78 19.98
N ILE A 351 -18.31 -25.99 20.65
CA ILE A 351 -18.25 -24.53 20.60
C ILE A 351 -16.93 -24.02 21.20
N ARG A 352 -16.46 -24.62 22.30
CA ARG A 352 -15.13 -24.33 22.85
C ARG A 352 -14.02 -24.63 21.86
N SER A 353 -14.06 -25.80 21.24
CA SER A 353 -13.04 -26.24 20.30
C SER A 353 -13.02 -25.35 19.06
N PHE A 354 -14.19 -24.91 18.59
CA PHE A 354 -14.36 -23.94 17.52
C PHE A 354 -13.71 -22.59 17.86
N PHE A 355 -14.06 -21.98 18.99
CA PHE A 355 -13.46 -20.69 19.38
C PHE A 355 -11.97 -20.82 19.67
N LYS A 356 -11.49 -21.96 20.20
CA LYS A 356 -10.05 -22.23 20.35
C LYS A 356 -9.35 -22.22 18.99
N ALA A 357 -9.89 -22.95 18.01
CA ALA A 357 -9.35 -22.98 16.65
C ALA A 357 -9.39 -21.59 15.99
N TYR A 358 -10.47 -20.83 16.18
CA TYR A 358 -10.62 -19.49 15.66
C TYR A 358 -9.66 -18.47 16.30
N LEU A 359 -9.42 -18.56 17.62
CA LEU A 359 -8.43 -17.71 18.29
C LEU A 359 -7.00 -18.03 17.83
N LEU A 360 -6.66 -19.32 17.69
CA LEU A 360 -5.38 -19.74 17.10
C LEU A 360 -5.22 -19.21 15.68
N GLU A 361 -6.31 -19.22 14.90
CA GLU A 361 -6.33 -18.68 13.55
C GLU A 361 -5.96 -17.19 13.53
N ILE A 362 -6.69 -16.36 14.27
CA ILE A 362 -6.54 -14.90 14.16
C ILE A 362 -5.27 -14.36 14.85
N PHE A 363 -4.77 -15.03 15.90
CA PHE A 363 -3.61 -14.55 16.67
C PHE A 363 -2.27 -15.21 16.29
N SER A 364 -2.29 -16.28 15.51
CA SER A 364 -1.08 -17.04 15.16
C SER A 364 -1.06 -17.47 13.69
N LYS A 365 -1.99 -18.32 13.26
CA LYS A 365 -1.91 -18.98 11.95
C LYS A 365 -2.11 -18.03 10.76
N SER A 366 -3.05 -17.08 10.85
CA SER A 366 -3.29 -16.09 9.79
C SER A 366 -2.08 -15.20 9.50
N MET A 367 -1.13 -15.14 10.44
CA MET A 367 0.13 -14.41 10.31
C MET A 367 1.33 -15.33 10.09
N PHE A 368 1.09 -16.60 9.72
CA PHE A 368 2.11 -17.63 9.48
C PHE A 368 3.05 -17.85 10.66
N GLN A 369 2.56 -17.65 11.90
CA GLN A 369 3.35 -17.78 13.13
C GLN A 369 4.60 -16.89 13.18
N VAL A 370 4.64 -15.81 12.37
CA VAL A 370 5.77 -14.86 12.32
C VAL A 370 5.87 -14.06 13.63
N TYR A 371 4.74 -13.74 14.25
CA TYR A 371 4.68 -12.89 15.44
C TYR A 371 4.35 -13.64 16.73
N THR A 372 3.45 -14.60 16.65
CA THR A 372 3.01 -15.43 17.77
C THR A 372 3.04 -16.88 17.32
N LYS A 373 3.81 -17.73 18.00
CA LYS A 373 3.79 -19.17 17.71
C LYS A 373 2.63 -19.84 18.43
N VAL A 374 2.10 -20.93 17.87
CA VAL A 374 1.03 -21.70 18.53
C VAL A 374 1.46 -22.18 19.93
N GLU A 375 2.73 -22.56 20.07
CA GLU A 375 3.33 -23.05 21.33
C GLU A 375 3.38 -21.97 22.44
N GLU A 376 3.35 -20.70 22.07
CA GLU A 376 3.38 -19.57 23.02
C GLU A 376 1.97 -19.27 23.58
N LEU A 377 0.92 -19.90 23.06
CA LEU A 377 -0.47 -19.66 23.43
C LEU A 377 -0.98 -20.75 24.37
N LYS A 378 -1.40 -20.34 25.57
CA LYS A 378 -2.05 -21.21 26.55
C LYS A 378 -3.55 -20.96 26.59
N PHE A 379 -4.30 -22.05 26.61
CA PHE A 379 -5.75 -22.03 26.75
C PHE A 379 -6.16 -22.57 28.11
N ARG A 380 -7.08 -21.87 28.78
CA ARG A 380 -7.70 -22.31 30.04
C ARG A 380 -9.21 -22.21 29.93
N ASN A 381 -9.89 -23.17 30.52
CA ASN A 381 -11.34 -23.23 30.51
C ASN A 381 -11.85 -22.94 31.92
N PHE A 382 -12.80 -22.03 32.05
CA PHE A 382 -13.49 -21.76 33.31
C PHE A 382 -14.98 -21.94 33.13
N HIS A 383 -15.62 -22.52 34.15
CA HIS A 383 -17.07 -22.65 34.19
C HIS A 383 -17.70 -21.41 34.85
N ARG A 384 -18.88 -21.01 34.36
CA ARG A 384 -19.69 -19.94 34.92
C ARG A 384 -21.13 -20.43 34.98
N ASP A 385 -21.92 -19.98 35.94
CA ASP A 385 -23.23 -20.56 36.28
C ASP A 385 -24.17 -20.80 35.08
N ASN A 386 -24.10 -19.95 34.04
CA ASN A 386 -24.90 -20.06 32.80
C ASN A 386 -24.05 -20.00 31.51
N GLY A 387 -22.76 -20.33 31.57
CA GLY A 387 -21.89 -20.25 30.39
C GLY A 387 -20.46 -20.75 30.61
N PHE A 388 -19.60 -20.45 29.65
CA PHE A 388 -18.20 -20.85 29.69
C PHE A 388 -17.30 -19.69 29.33
N VAL A 389 -16.11 -19.70 29.91
CA VAL A 389 -15.04 -18.77 29.58
C VAL A 389 -13.90 -19.56 28.98
N LEU A 390 -13.54 -19.21 27.75
CA LEU A 390 -12.31 -19.63 27.09
C LEU A 390 -11.29 -18.51 27.25
N ASN A 391 -10.31 -18.72 28.11
CA ASN A 391 -9.16 -17.83 28.23
C ASN A 391 -8.07 -18.27 27.27
N MET A 392 -7.52 -17.31 26.53
CA MET A 392 -6.27 -17.46 25.80
C MET A 392 -5.25 -16.47 26.35
N SER A 393 -4.04 -16.94 26.66
CA SER A 393 -2.96 -16.12 27.19
C SER A 393 -1.61 -16.41 26.54
N LEU A 394 -0.76 -15.40 26.48
CA LEU A 394 0.60 -15.49 25.97
C LEU A 394 1.57 -15.89 27.10
N ASP A 395 2.19 -17.05 26.95
CA ASP A 395 3.11 -17.63 27.94
C ASP A 395 4.57 -17.14 27.81
N CYS A 396 4.88 -16.37 26.78
CA CYS A 396 6.24 -15.88 26.53
C CYS A 396 6.69 -14.89 27.64
N ARG A 397 7.87 -15.10 28.24
CA ARG A 397 8.38 -14.25 29.33
C ARG A 397 9.04 -12.94 28.87
N GLU A 398 9.10 -12.67 27.58
CA GLU A 398 9.67 -11.44 27.02
C GLU A 398 8.86 -10.20 27.43
N GLN A 399 9.55 -9.16 27.93
CA GLN A 399 8.92 -7.90 28.32
C GLN A 399 8.42 -7.13 27.09
N GLY A 400 7.20 -6.58 27.17
CA GLY A 400 6.60 -5.79 26.09
C GLY A 400 5.96 -6.58 24.95
N ARG A 401 6.00 -7.92 24.98
CA ARG A 401 5.24 -8.78 24.06
C ARG A 401 3.74 -8.71 24.37
N THR A 402 2.93 -8.61 23.32
CA THR A 402 1.47 -8.63 23.37
C THR A 402 0.93 -9.61 22.33
N LEU A 403 -0.33 -10.02 22.45
CA LEU A 403 -1.02 -10.76 21.40
C LEU A 403 -1.16 -9.86 20.15
N MET A 404 -0.83 -10.42 18.99
CA MET A 404 -0.88 -9.74 17.69
C MET A 404 -1.96 -10.38 16.82
N LEU A 405 -2.85 -9.55 16.28
CA LEU A 405 -4.01 -9.97 15.47
C LEU A 405 -3.99 -9.35 14.06
N SER A 406 -3.23 -8.27 13.87
CA SER A 406 -3.05 -7.64 12.56
C SER A 406 -1.68 -6.96 12.42
N ARG A 407 -1.19 -6.85 11.18
CA ARG A 407 0.04 -6.11 10.86
C ARG A 407 -0.07 -4.63 11.24
N LYS A 408 -1.28 -4.05 11.26
CA LYS A 408 -1.49 -2.65 11.64
C LYS A 408 -0.98 -2.35 13.05
N GLN A 409 -1.06 -3.31 13.97
CA GLN A 409 -0.55 -3.15 15.34
C GLN A 409 0.99 -2.94 15.39
N LEU A 410 1.72 -3.32 14.33
CA LEU A 410 3.16 -3.08 14.20
C LEU A 410 3.46 -1.72 13.57
N ASN A 411 2.61 -1.27 12.64
CA ASN A 411 2.79 -0.04 11.88
C ASN A 411 2.19 1.20 12.54
N THR A 412 1.25 1.04 13.49
CA THR A 412 0.87 2.15 14.37
C THR A 412 2.11 2.58 15.13
N PRO A 413 2.54 3.85 15.03
CA PRO A 413 3.73 4.32 15.72
C PRO A 413 3.59 3.98 17.19
N ARG A 414 4.41 3.04 17.64
CA ARG A 414 4.53 2.64 19.02
C ARG A 414 4.97 3.88 19.80
N THR A 415 4.10 4.42 20.65
CA THR A 415 4.57 5.15 21.84
C THR A 415 5.27 4.23 22.84
N PHE A 416 5.42 2.93 22.56
CA PHE A 416 6.08 1.98 23.45
C PHE A 416 7.04 1.04 22.71
N ILE A 417 8.32 1.33 22.90
CA ILE A 417 9.49 0.43 22.83
C ILE A 417 9.88 -0.05 21.42
N GLY A 418 10.94 0.60 20.92
CA GLY A 418 12.02 0.04 20.12
C GLY A 418 11.72 -0.22 18.64
N PRO A 419 12.64 0.16 17.71
CA PRO A 419 12.51 -0.23 16.32
C PRO A 419 12.59 -1.76 16.23
N ILE A 420 11.56 -2.39 15.67
CA ILE A 420 11.72 -3.72 15.10
C ILE A 420 12.65 -3.52 13.90
N ILE A 421 13.92 -3.82 14.12
CA ILE A 421 14.89 -4.03 13.05
C ILE A 421 14.35 -5.20 12.22
N ILE A 422 13.73 -4.89 11.08
CA ILE A 422 13.61 -5.86 10.00
C ILE A 422 15.06 -6.13 9.59
N GLY A 423 15.59 -7.26 10.05
CA GLY A 423 16.98 -7.64 9.87
C GLY A 423 17.38 -7.53 8.41
N LYS A 424 18.46 -6.77 8.16
CA LYS A 424 19.20 -6.71 6.89
C LYS A 424 19.93 -8.02 6.52
N HIS A 425 19.41 -9.19 6.92
CA HIS A 425 20.03 -10.50 6.67
C HIS A 425 19.29 -11.37 5.64
N PHE A 426 18.59 -10.74 4.70
CA PHE A 426 18.17 -11.40 3.46
C PHE A 426 18.76 -10.67 2.24
N MET A 427 20.09 -10.57 2.22
CA MET A 427 20.88 -10.44 1.00
C MET A 427 22.22 -11.15 1.23
N SER A 428 22.22 -12.45 0.94
CA SER A 428 23.35 -13.21 0.42
C SER A 428 22.80 -14.41 -0.35
#